data_AF-A0A7I8EJ00-F1
#
_entry.id   AF-A0A7I8EJ00-F1
#
_cell.length_a   1.000
_cell.length_b   1.000
_cell.length_c   1.000
_cell.angle_alpha   90.00
_cell.angle_beta   90.00
_cell.angle_gamma   90.00
#
_symmetry.space_group_name_H-M   'P 1'
#
loop_
_entity.id
_entity.type
_entity.pdbx_description
1 polymer ?
#
loop_
_entity_poly.entity_id
_entity_poly.type
_entity_poly.pdbx_seq_one_letter_code
_entity_poly.pdbx_strand_id
1 'polypeptide(L)'
;MNEHHGVARGGAQWRHPKTRETHENRKEEQMAQAHPYMTPPPAPSGSIHVVVDLNRCQAYAQCCFFAPSVFTLHGEEALWYDPEPDASQREHVLRAAAACPVQAIIVQWRDGSEPQINRGAV
;
A
#
# COMPACT_ATOMS: atom_id res chain seq x y z
N MET A 1 76.34 46.69 1.63
CA MET A 1 75.25 47.14 0.76
C MET A 1 74.18 46.07 0.80
N ASN A 2 73.14 46.28 1.63
CA ASN A 2 72.08 45.31 1.88
C ASN A 2 70.92 45.59 0.94
N GLU A 3 70.55 44.62 0.11
CA GLU A 3 69.37 44.70 -0.75
C GLU A 3 68.13 44.34 0.08
N HIS A 4 67.46 45.40 0.51
CA HIS A 4 66.07 45.37 0.93
C HIS A 4 65.18 45.29 -0.32
N HIS A 5 64.13 44.46 -0.25
CA HIS A 5 62.78 44.55 -0.85
C HIS A 5 62.27 43.09 -0.92
N GLY A 6 61.56 42.57 0.07
CA GLY A 6 60.26 43.06 0.51
C GLY A 6 59.22 41.97 0.24
N VAL A 7 59.41 40.83 0.91
CA VAL A 7 58.46 39.70 0.96
C VAL A 7 57.18 40.11 1.70
N ALA A 8 56.09 39.44 1.32
CA ALA A 8 54.81 39.31 2.02
C ALA A 8 53.81 40.48 1.91
N ARG A 9 52.87 40.32 0.98
CA ARG A 9 51.53 40.93 1.10
C ARG A 9 50.83 40.32 2.31
N GLY A 10 50.84 41.05 3.44
CA GLY A 10 50.15 40.69 4.68
C GLY A 10 48.94 41.60 4.95
N GLY A 11 47.86 41.00 5.46
CA GLY A 11 46.70 41.67 6.06
C GLY A 11 45.59 41.98 5.05
N ALA A 12 44.41 41.35 5.08
CA ALA A 12 43.63 40.98 6.24
C ALA A 12 43.00 39.60 6.05
N GLN A 13 43.46 38.62 6.84
CA GLN A 13 42.66 37.42 7.07
C GLN A 13 41.50 37.82 8.00
N TRP A 14 40.30 37.91 7.45
CA TRP A 14 39.10 37.97 8.27
C TRP A 14 38.89 36.59 8.88
N ARG A 15 39.42 36.36 10.09
CA ARG A 15 39.05 35.19 10.90
C ARG A 15 37.58 35.34 11.28
N HIS A 16 36.70 34.68 10.54
CA HIS A 16 35.38 34.28 11.03
C HIS A 16 35.44 32.79 11.37
N PRO A 17 35.15 32.37 12.61
CA PRO A 17 34.88 30.97 12.90
C PRO A 17 33.50 30.65 12.32
N LYS A 18 33.46 30.04 11.14
CA LYS A 18 32.26 29.34 10.69
C LYS A 18 32.29 27.96 11.35
N THR A 19 31.95 27.95 12.64
CA THR A 19 31.33 26.76 13.22
C THR A 19 30.14 26.35 12.36
N ARG A 20 29.90 25.04 12.28
CA ARG A 20 28.66 24.40 11.83
C ARG A 20 28.67 23.77 10.43
N GLU A 21 29.80 23.20 10.03
CA GLU A 21 29.81 21.99 9.19
C GLU A 21 29.28 20.81 10.01
N THR A 22 27.96 20.55 10.02
CA THR A 22 27.36 19.20 10.31
C THR A 22 25.82 19.13 10.29
N HIS A 23 25.09 20.21 9.98
CA HIS A 23 23.62 20.14 9.96
C HIS A 23 23.03 19.91 8.56
N GLU A 24 23.69 20.37 7.49
CA GLU A 24 23.15 20.30 6.14
C GLU A 24 23.34 18.89 5.53
N ASN A 25 24.57 18.34 5.56
CA ASN A 25 24.85 16.97 5.10
C ASN A 25 24.06 15.88 5.85
N ARG A 26 23.70 16.11 7.12
CA ARG A 26 22.91 15.16 7.93
C ARG A 26 21.49 14.99 7.42
N LYS A 27 20.91 16.03 6.80
CA LYS A 27 19.55 15.94 6.24
C LYS A 27 19.54 15.12 4.95
N GLU A 28 20.54 15.28 4.09
CA GLU A 28 20.65 14.53 2.82
C GLU A 28 20.93 13.05 3.06
N GLU A 29 21.83 12.71 3.98
CA GLU A 29 22.11 11.31 4.38
C GLU A 29 20.90 10.64 5.09
N GLN A 30 20.01 11.40 5.71
CA GLN A 30 18.80 10.88 6.37
C GLN A 30 17.65 10.56 5.38
N MET A 31 17.65 11.12 4.17
CA MET A 31 16.59 10.85 3.19
C MET A 31 16.79 9.52 2.45
N ALA A 32 18.02 9.03 2.35
CA ALA A 32 18.37 7.78 1.68
C ALA A 32 18.16 6.52 2.56
N GLN A 33 17.86 6.70 3.85
CA GLN A 33 17.58 5.61 4.78
C GLN A 33 16.11 5.23 4.66
N ALA A 34 15.80 4.37 3.69
CA ALA A 34 14.48 3.80 3.47
C ALA A 34 13.88 3.34 4.80
N HIS A 35 12.84 4.04 5.24
CA HIS A 35 12.12 3.65 6.43
C HIS A 35 11.46 2.28 6.20
N PRO A 36 11.57 1.33 7.15
CA PRO A 36 11.00 -0.02 7.04
C PRO A 36 9.45 -0.05 7.00
N TYR A 37 8.80 1.12 6.98
CA TYR A 37 7.37 1.27 6.79
C TYR A 37 6.93 1.36 5.32
N MET A 38 7.85 1.40 4.35
CA MET A 38 7.51 1.42 2.91
C MET A 38 7.54 0.02 2.26
N THR A 39 7.93 -1.02 2.98
CA THR A 39 7.63 -2.40 2.55
C THR A 39 6.26 -2.78 3.11
N PRO A 40 5.21 -2.92 2.27
CA PRO A 40 3.95 -3.45 2.76
C PRO A 40 4.21 -4.85 3.37
N PRO A 41 3.58 -5.22 4.49
CA PRO A 41 3.63 -6.59 4.98
C PRO A 41 3.21 -7.52 3.83
N PRO A 42 3.80 -8.73 3.70
CA PRO A 42 3.43 -9.64 2.63
C PRO A 42 1.91 -9.77 2.63
N ALA A 43 1.28 -9.43 1.50
CA ALA A 43 -0.16 -9.55 1.36
C ALA A 43 -0.54 -10.97 1.81
N PRO A 44 -1.55 -11.15 2.70
CA PRO A 44 -1.90 -12.47 3.16
C PRO A 44 -2.09 -13.39 1.95
N SER A 45 -1.31 -14.46 1.88
CA SER A 45 -1.33 -15.40 0.76
C SER A 45 -2.58 -16.29 0.75
N GLY A 46 -3.55 -16.01 1.62
CA GLY A 46 -4.82 -16.72 1.71
C GLY A 46 -5.77 -16.35 0.56
N SER A 47 -6.50 -17.35 0.08
CA SER A 47 -7.63 -17.13 -0.82
C SER A 47 -8.75 -16.40 -0.09
N ILE A 48 -9.66 -15.80 -0.85
CA ILE A 48 -10.83 -15.12 -0.29
C ILE A 48 -12.09 -15.83 -0.72
N HIS A 49 -13.09 -15.82 0.16
CA HIS A 49 -14.45 -16.22 -0.16
C HIS A 49 -15.36 -15.00 -0.06
N VAL A 50 -16.16 -14.78 -1.11
CA VAL A 50 -17.05 -13.63 -1.26
C VAL A 50 -18.48 -14.07 -1.08
N VAL A 51 -19.21 -13.36 -0.22
CA VAL A 51 -20.65 -13.52 -0.05
C VAL A 51 -21.30 -12.17 -0.32
N VAL A 52 -22.30 -12.14 -1.19
CA VAL A 52 -23.13 -10.96 -1.40
C VAL A 52 -24.51 -11.21 -0.83
N ASP A 53 -24.94 -10.36 0.10
CA ASP A 53 -26.33 -10.33 0.54
C ASP A 53 -27.20 -9.71 -0.56
N LEU A 54 -27.77 -10.57 -1.40
CA LEU A 54 -28.62 -10.16 -2.52
C LEU A 54 -29.95 -9.52 -2.07
N ASN A 55 -30.38 -9.71 -0.83
CA ASN A 55 -31.56 -9.01 -0.30
C ASN A 55 -31.24 -7.55 0.06
N ARG A 56 -29.98 -7.25 0.41
CA ARG A 56 -29.51 -5.88 0.66
C ARG A 56 -29.00 -5.20 -0.60
N CYS A 57 -28.52 -5.96 -1.58
CA CYS A 57 -28.04 -5.42 -2.85
C CYS A 57 -29.14 -4.59 -3.54
N GLN A 58 -28.80 -3.37 -3.97
CA GLN A 58 -29.71 -2.43 -4.66
C GLN A 58 -29.22 -2.10 -6.09
N ALA A 59 -28.42 -2.99 -6.69
CA ALA A 59 -27.94 -2.87 -8.07
C ALA A 59 -27.22 -1.56 -8.46
N TYR A 60 -26.55 -0.88 -7.53
CA TYR A 60 -25.76 0.34 -7.81
C TYR A 60 -24.53 0.13 -8.73
N ALA A 61 -24.22 -1.12 -9.11
CA ALA A 61 -23.16 -1.49 -10.06
C ALA A 61 -21.72 -1.09 -9.70
N GLN A 62 -21.45 -0.45 -8.56
CA GLN A 62 -20.10 -0.01 -8.21
C GLN A 62 -19.10 -1.16 -8.07
N CYS A 63 -19.55 -2.33 -7.60
CA CYS A 63 -18.72 -3.53 -7.57
C CYS A 63 -18.27 -4.00 -8.96
N CYS A 64 -19.14 -3.90 -9.97
CA CYS A 64 -18.82 -4.23 -11.35
C CYS A 64 -17.76 -3.29 -11.96
N PHE A 65 -17.70 -2.03 -11.52
CA PHE A 65 -16.66 -1.10 -11.95
C PHE A 65 -15.28 -1.45 -11.37
N PHE A 66 -15.22 -1.78 -10.08
CA PHE A 66 -13.95 -2.06 -9.41
C PHE A 66 -13.41 -3.48 -9.67
N ALA A 67 -14.29 -4.45 -9.90
CA ALA A 67 -13.94 -5.85 -10.11
C ALA A 67 -14.84 -6.51 -11.18
N PRO A 68 -14.76 -6.07 -12.45
CA PRO A 68 -15.62 -6.55 -13.54
C PRO A 68 -15.46 -8.05 -13.84
N SER A 69 -14.30 -8.63 -13.52
CA SER A 69 -14.05 -10.07 -13.67
C SER A 69 -14.72 -10.92 -12.58
N VAL A 70 -15.15 -10.31 -11.47
CA VAL A 70 -15.77 -11.01 -10.32
C VAL A 70 -17.26 -10.70 -10.21
N PHE A 71 -17.69 -9.49 -10.54
CA PHE A 71 -19.09 -9.06 -10.41
C PHE A 71 -19.64 -8.61 -11.76
N THR A 72 -20.82 -9.10 -12.13
CA THR A 72 -21.53 -8.71 -13.36
C THR A 72 -23.00 -8.52 -13.06
N LEU A 73 -23.56 -7.37 -13.43
CA LEU A 73 -25.01 -7.20 -13.46
C LEU A 73 -25.57 -7.84 -14.73
N HIS A 74 -26.66 -8.58 -14.56
CA HIS A 74 -27.45 -9.14 -15.63
C HIS A 74 -28.82 -8.46 -15.64
N GLY A 75 -29.13 -7.76 -16.73
CA GLY A 75 -30.32 -6.90 -16.78
C GLY A 75 -30.18 -5.70 -15.83
N GLU A 76 -31.30 -5.25 -15.27
CA GLU A 76 -31.35 -4.02 -14.47
C GLU A 76 -30.98 -4.24 -12.99
N GLU A 77 -31.24 -5.44 -12.44
CA GLU A 77 -31.16 -5.65 -10.97
C GLU A 77 -30.42 -6.91 -10.52
N ALA A 78 -30.27 -7.93 -11.38
CA ALA A 78 -29.70 -9.21 -10.96
C ALA A 78 -28.17 -9.16 -10.94
N LEU A 79 -27.55 -9.35 -9.77
CA LEU A 79 -26.10 -9.42 -9.63
C LEU A 79 -25.61 -10.87 -9.66
N TRP A 80 -24.69 -11.15 -10.58
CA TRP A 80 -23.95 -12.40 -10.63
C TRP A 80 -22.53 -12.15 -10.13
N TYR A 81 -21.97 -13.11 -9.39
CA TYR A 81 -20.62 -13.00 -8.89
C TYR A 81 -19.93 -14.35 -8.69
N ASP A 82 -18.60 -14.34 -8.72
CA ASP A 82 -17.76 -15.49 -8.35
C ASP A 82 -17.51 -15.48 -6.82
N PRO A 83 -17.97 -16.50 -6.07
CA PRO A 83 -17.75 -16.59 -4.63
C PRO A 83 -16.31 -16.96 -4.25
N GLU A 84 -15.51 -17.53 -5.15
CA GLU A 84 -14.12 -17.93 -4.87
C GLU A 84 -13.18 -17.34 -5.94
N PRO A 85 -13.06 -16.00 -6.01
CA PRO A 85 -12.24 -15.35 -7.02
C PRO A 85 -10.75 -15.63 -6.79
N ASP A 86 -9.99 -15.63 -7.88
CA ASP A 86 -8.54 -15.81 -7.84
C ASP A 86 -7.85 -14.79 -6.92
N ALA A 87 -6.72 -15.18 -6.32
CA ALA A 87 -5.96 -14.33 -5.40
C ALA A 87 -5.54 -12.99 -6.03
N SER A 88 -5.35 -12.92 -7.36
CA SER A 88 -5.08 -11.67 -8.08
C SER A 88 -6.24 -10.67 -8.06
N GLN A 89 -7.48 -11.14 -7.89
CA GLN A 89 -8.67 -10.29 -7.82
C GLN A 89 -8.92 -9.73 -6.42
N ARG A 90 -8.19 -10.20 -5.40
CA ARG A 90 -8.36 -9.82 -4.00
C ARG A 90 -8.46 -8.31 -3.79
N GLU A 91 -7.52 -7.53 -4.32
CA GLU A 91 -7.53 -6.08 -4.14
C GLU A 91 -8.72 -5.40 -4.85
N HIS A 92 -9.10 -5.92 -6.02
CA HIS A 92 -10.27 -5.45 -6.76
C HIS A 92 -11.55 -5.72 -5.96
N VAL A 93 -11.70 -6.91 -5.39
CA VAL A 93 -12.83 -7.32 -4.56
C VAL A 93 -12.91 -6.49 -3.27
N LEU A 94 -11.79 -6.22 -2.61
CA LEU A 94 -11.78 -5.36 -1.42
C LEU A 94 -12.22 -3.93 -1.74
N ARG A 95 -11.76 -3.37 -2.88
CA ARG A 95 -12.22 -2.05 -3.35
C ARG A 95 -13.72 -2.06 -3.70
N ALA A 96 -14.19 -3.12 -4.36
CA ALA A 96 -15.61 -3.30 -4.67
C ALA A 96 -16.47 -3.36 -3.39
N ALA A 97 -16.03 -4.08 -2.37
CA ALA A 97 -16.72 -4.15 -1.09
C ALA A 97 -16.80 -2.79 -0.39
N ALA A 98 -15.67 -2.06 -0.33
CA ALA A 98 -15.61 -0.71 0.23
C ALA A 98 -16.50 0.29 -0.53
N ALA A 99 -16.64 0.12 -1.84
CA ALA A 99 -17.48 0.97 -2.68
C ALA A 99 -18.98 0.71 -2.49
N CYS A 100 -19.40 -0.46 -2.02
CA CYS A 100 -20.83 -0.81 -1.92
C CYS A 100 -21.59 0.12 -0.95
N PRO A 101 -22.54 0.96 -1.39
CA PRO A 101 -23.16 1.98 -0.53
C PRO A 101 -23.98 1.37 0.61
N VAL A 102 -24.54 0.20 0.35
CA VAL A 102 -25.38 -0.56 1.29
C VAL A 102 -24.62 -1.64 2.04
N GLN A 103 -23.29 -1.74 1.85
CA GLN A 103 -22.40 -2.69 2.52
C GLN A 103 -22.91 -4.14 2.43
N ALA A 104 -23.31 -4.57 1.22
CA ALA A 104 -23.86 -5.91 0.96
C ALA A 104 -22.79 -6.98 0.68
N ILE A 105 -21.53 -6.60 0.49
CA ILE A 105 -20.44 -7.52 0.12
C ILE A 105 -19.63 -7.86 1.37
N ILE A 106 -19.49 -9.16 1.63
CA ILE A 106 -18.73 -9.72 2.74
C ILE A 106 -17.55 -10.50 2.17
N VAL A 107 -16.35 -10.23 2.66
CA VAL A 107 -15.11 -10.90 2.24
C VAL A 107 -14.53 -11.66 3.42
N GLN A 108 -14.36 -12.97 3.25
CA GLN A 108 -13.78 -13.86 4.25
C GLN A 108 -12.39 -14.30 3.79
N TRP A 109 -11.42 -14.25 4.71
CA TRP A 109 -10.08 -14.78 4.48
C TRP A 109 -10.07 -16.28 4.73
N ARG A 110 -9.55 -17.05 3.78
CA ARG A 110 -9.28 -18.48 3.92
C ARG A 110 -7.77 -18.63 4.04
N ASP A 111 -7.29 -18.83 5.25
CA ASP A 111 -5.92 -19.28 5.50
C ASP A 111 -5.80 -20.76 5.13
N GLY A 112 -4.71 -21.13 4.47
CA GLY A 112 -4.46 -22.49 3.98
C GLY A 112 -4.17 -23.54 5.05
N SER A 113 -4.68 -23.38 6.29
CA SER A 113 -4.41 -24.29 7.40
C SER A 113 -5.61 -24.46 8.33
N GLU A 114 -6.64 -25.16 7.86
CA GLU A 114 -7.43 -26.00 8.76
C GLU A 114 -7.49 -27.42 8.14
N PRO A 115 -6.97 -28.47 8.81
CA PRO A 115 -7.16 -29.83 8.35
C PRO A 115 -8.65 -30.12 8.38
N GLN A 116 -9.20 -30.51 7.24
CA GLN A 116 -10.57 -31.00 7.11
C GLN A 116 -10.73 -32.24 8.00
N ILE A 117 -11.11 -32.03 9.26
CA ILE A 117 -11.54 -33.09 10.15
C ILE A 117 -12.93 -33.55 9.66
N ASN A 118 -12.91 -34.65 8.92
CA ASN A 118 -14.06 -35.41 8.45
C ASN A 118 -15.10 -35.62 9.58
N ARG A 119 -16.08 -34.73 9.66
CA ARG A 119 -17.22 -34.80 10.58
C ARG A 119 -18.34 -35.61 9.91
N GLY A 120 -18.22 -36.94 9.95
CA GLY A 120 -19.26 -37.80 9.37
C GLY A 120 -18.89 -39.28 9.27
N ALA A 121 -18.50 -39.90 10.40
CA ALA A 121 -18.71 -41.32 10.61
C ALA A 121 -19.66 -41.45 11.80
N VAL A 122 -20.96 -41.53 11.52
CA VAL A 122 -22.00 -42.02 12.43
C VAL A 122 -22.83 -43.06 11.71
#